data_AF-A0A350UR47-F1
#
_entry.id   AF-A0A350UR47-F1
#
_cell.length_a   1.000
_cell.length_b   1.000
_cell.length_c   1.000
_cell.angle_alpha   90.00
_cell.angle_beta   90.00
_cell.angle_gamma   90.00
#
_symmetry.space_group_name_H-M   'P 1'
#
loop_
_entity.id
_entity.type
_entity.pdbx_description
1 polymer ?
#
loop_
_entity_poly.entity_id
_entity_poly.type
_entity_poly.pdbx_seq_one_letter_code
_entity_poly.pdbx_strand_id
1 'polypeptide(L)'
;MDSIELTVRTIIADALEQPVAEVGPDTEVRIAVTPGLPENDPVLRRIQDHFATDFTPLTHRKHSGLVFVLMFALPLFFNRWLAGAVLRVVPENPPVWTETTAFLFVVMPVWVAILQAARRWGMNAAPAERRVRVSQLVGAVRRGAW
;
A
#
# COMPACT_ATOMS: atom_id res chain seq x y z
N MET A 1 29.87 22.60 0.37
CA MET A 1 28.82 21.62 0.72
C MET A 1 27.49 22.26 0.40
N ASP A 2 26.62 21.59 -0.34
CA ASP A 2 25.36 22.16 -0.80
C ASP A 2 24.39 22.34 0.39
N SER A 3 23.66 23.46 0.45
CA SER A 3 22.79 23.81 1.59
C SER A 3 21.70 22.77 1.81
N ILE A 4 21.16 22.21 0.71
CA ILE A 4 20.14 21.17 0.75
C ILE A 4 20.69 19.89 1.37
N GLU A 5 21.91 19.50 0.97
CA GLU A 5 22.56 18.28 1.45
C GLU A 5 22.86 18.37 2.94
N LEU A 6 23.36 19.52 3.41
CA LEU A 6 23.60 19.76 4.83
C LEU A 6 22.30 19.63 5.64
N THR A 7 21.22 20.27 5.21
CA THR A 7 19.94 20.21 5.94
C THR A 7 19.36 18.79 5.98
N VAL A 8 19.37 18.06 4.85
CA VAL A 8 18.89 16.67 4.81
C VAL A 8 19.73 15.78 5.73
N ARG A 9 21.06 15.93 5.72
CA ARG A 9 21.96 15.21 6.63
C ARG A 9 21.68 15.53 8.10
N THR A 10 21.41 16.80 8.42
CA THR A 10 21.05 17.22 9.80
C THR A 10 19.74 16.58 10.25
N ILE A 11 18.71 16.56 9.41
CA ILE A 11 17.43 15.93 9.75
C ILE A 11 17.61 14.42 10.00
N ILE A 12 18.42 13.76 9.16
CA ILE A 12 18.70 12.32 9.28
C ILE A 12 19.56 12.02 10.52
N ALA A 13 20.56 12.85 10.79
CA ALA A 13 21.43 12.73 11.97
C ALA A 13 20.62 12.85 13.27
N ASP A 14 19.70 13.82 13.33
CA ASP A 14 18.80 14.00 14.47
C ASP A 14 17.86 12.80 14.66
N ALA A 15 17.35 12.24 13.56
CA ALA A 15 16.49 11.06 13.61
C ALA A 15 17.22 9.76 13.99
N LEU A 16 18.53 9.68 13.71
CA LEU A 16 19.38 8.52 14.05
C LEU A 16 20.12 8.69 15.38
N GLU A 17 19.95 9.82 16.08
CA GLU A 17 20.71 10.20 17.28
C GLU A 17 22.24 10.11 17.07
N GLN A 18 22.70 10.47 15.87
CA GLN A 18 24.11 10.39 15.45
C GLN A 18 24.65 11.78 15.08
N PRO A 19 25.98 12.01 15.19
CA PRO A 19 26.57 13.25 14.74
C PRO A 19 26.51 13.37 13.20
N VAL A 20 26.23 14.58 12.70
CA VAL A 20 26.11 14.89 11.25
C VAL A 20 27.34 14.46 10.45
N ALA A 21 28.52 14.47 11.09
CA ALA A 21 29.78 14.05 10.49
C ALA A 21 29.79 12.55 10.09
N GLU A 22 29.04 11.70 10.78
CA GLU A 22 28.94 10.25 10.52
C GLU A 22 27.87 9.91 9.47
N VAL A 23 26.94 10.83 9.20
CA VAL A 23 25.90 10.64 8.18
C VAL A 23 26.46 11.05 6.82
N GLY A 24 26.93 10.11 6.01
CA GLY A 24 27.43 10.33 4.66
C GLY A 24 26.37 10.15 3.57
N PRO A 25 26.71 10.43 2.30
CA PRO A 25 25.79 10.24 1.16
C PRO A 25 25.37 8.78 0.94
N ASP A 26 26.18 7.82 1.41
CA ASP A 26 25.92 6.39 1.33
C ASP A 26 25.25 5.80 2.58
N THR A 27 25.02 6.62 3.62
CA THR A 27 24.32 6.16 4.82
C THR A 27 22.90 5.74 4.45
N GLU A 28 22.51 4.52 4.88
CA GLU A 28 21.18 3.97 4.64
C GLU A 28 20.25 4.32 5.81
N VAL A 29 19.14 4.98 5.50
CA VAL A 29 18.06 5.27 6.44
C VAL A 29 16.95 4.25 6.19
N ARG A 30 16.39 3.68 7.27
CA ARG A 30 15.22 2.82 7.19
C ARG A 30 13.99 3.69 7.24
N ILE A 31 13.19 3.60 6.18
CA ILE A 31 11.96 4.39 6.04
C ILE A 31 10.76 3.45 6.11
N ALA A 32 9.78 3.82 6.92
CA ALA A 32 8.52 3.09 7.00
C ALA A 32 7.65 3.37 5.76
N VAL A 33 7.38 2.33 4.97
CA VAL A 33 6.47 2.38 3.81
C VAL A 33 5.11 1.83 4.25
N THR A 34 4.21 2.72 4.65
CA THR A 34 2.82 2.38 4.96
C THR A 34 1.92 2.73 3.77
N PRO A 35 1.11 1.78 3.23
CA PRO A 35 0.15 2.09 2.17
C PRO A 35 -0.87 3.15 2.62
N GLY A 36 -1.02 4.23 1.86
CA GLY A 36 -2.06 5.24 2.06
C GLY A 36 -1.78 6.29 3.15
N LEU A 37 -0.63 6.25 3.82
CA LEU A 37 -0.21 7.25 4.80
C LEU A 37 1.29 7.58 4.56
N PRO A 38 1.61 8.47 3.61
CA PRO A 38 2.97 8.96 3.40
C PRO A 38 3.56 9.67 4.65
N GLU A 39 2.70 10.08 5.58
CA GLU A 39 3.00 10.94 6.73
C GLU A 39 3.59 10.23 7.96
N ASN A 40 3.71 8.90 7.93
CA ASN A 40 4.08 8.13 9.12
C ASN A 40 5.58 8.05 9.39
N ASP A 41 6.44 8.32 8.40
CA ASP A 41 7.88 8.33 8.63
C ASP A 41 8.34 9.70 9.14
N PRO A 42 8.91 9.81 10.36
CA PRO A 42 9.27 11.09 10.94
C PRO A 42 10.39 11.79 10.17
N VAL A 43 11.25 11.05 9.46
CA VAL A 43 12.33 11.62 8.64
C VAL A 43 11.75 12.22 7.37
N LEU A 44 10.96 11.45 6.63
CA LEU A 44 10.32 11.95 5.41
C LEU A 44 9.41 13.13 5.70
N ARG A 45 8.64 13.09 6.80
CA ARG A 45 7.75 14.18 7.20
C ARG A 45 8.53 15.47 7.45
N ARG A 46 9.63 15.41 8.20
CA ARG A 46 10.47 16.60 8.44
C ARG A 46 11.10 17.15 7.16
N ILE A 47 11.52 16.27 6.24
CA ILE A 47 12.05 16.69 4.93
C ILE A 47 10.94 17.33 4.08
N GLN A 48 9.74 16.74 4.06
CA GLN A 48 8.57 17.26 3.35
C GLN A 48 8.11 18.61 3.92
N ASP A 49 8.06 18.76 5.24
CA ASP A 49 7.69 20.02 5.91
C ASP A 49 8.71 21.14 5.59
N HIS A 50 10.00 20.78 5.44
CA HIS A 50 11.06 21.74 5.16
C HIS A 50 11.18 22.12 3.67
N PHE A 51 10.98 21.16 2.77
CA PHE A 51 11.27 21.32 1.33
C PHE A 51 10.03 21.19 0.42
N ALA A 52 8.84 20.94 0.97
CA ALA A 52 7.61 20.66 0.22
C ALA A 52 7.78 19.56 -0.85
N THR A 53 8.67 18.58 -0.61
CA THR A 53 8.98 17.49 -1.55
C THR A 53 7.92 16.39 -1.50
N ASP A 54 7.50 15.90 -2.67
CA ASP A 54 6.53 14.80 -2.76
C ASP A 54 7.23 13.42 -2.64
N PHE A 55 6.97 12.71 -1.54
CA PHE A 55 7.44 11.33 -1.29
C PHE A 55 6.35 10.26 -1.46
N THR A 56 5.17 10.62 -1.98
CA THR A 56 4.06 9.69 -2.24
C THR A 56 4.48 8.44 -3.05
N PRO A 57 5.34 8.54 -4.09
CA PRO A 57 5.79 7.37 -4.85
C PRO A 57 6.70 6.40 -4.07
N LEU A 58 7.39 6.87 -3.02
CA LEU A 58 8.25 6.06 -2.18
C LEU A 58 7.43 5.24 -1.16
N THR A 59 6.35 5.84 -0.66
CA THR A 59 5.51 5.32 0.43
C THR A 59 4.34 4.48 -0.08
N HIS A 60 3.92 4.65 -1.33
CA HIS A 60 2.92 3.77 -1.94
C HIS A 60 3.52 2.43 -2.36
N ARG A 61 3.15 1.37 -1.63
CA ARG A 61 3.31 -0.01 -2.09
C ARG A 61 2.49 -0.17 -3.38
N LYS A 62 3.15 -0.43 -4.52
CA LYS A 62 2.46 -0.95 -5.71
C LYS A 62 1.80 -2.27 -5.29
N HIS A 63 0.49 -2.26 -5.08
CA HIS A 63 -0.27 -3.50 -5.03
C HIS A 63 -0.03 -4.19 -6.37
N SER A 64 0.61 -5.36 -6.33
CA SER A 64 0.86 -6.14 -7.54
C SER A 64 -0.49 -6.31 -8.25
N GLY A 65 -0.56 -6.01 -9.54
CA GLY A 65 -1.78 -6.20 -10.34
C GLY A 65 -2.33 -7.63 -10.20
N LEU A 66 -1.47 -8.59 -9.85
CA LEU A 66 -1.82 -9.95 -9.45
C LEU A 66 -2.85 -10.00 -8.30
N VAL A 67 -2.74 -9.14 -7.29
CA VAL A 67 -3.69 -9.08 -6.16
C VAL A 67 -5.06 -8.61 -6.63
N PHE A 68 -5.13 -7.61 -7.50
CA PHE A 68 -6.38 -7.19 -8.12
C PHE A 68 -6.95 -8.30 -9.00
N VAL A 69 -6.13 -8.92 -9.85
CA VAL A 69 -6.54 -10.03 -10.72
C VAL A 69 -7.06 -11.20 -9.89
N LEU A 70 -6.39 -11.57 -8.80
CA LEU A 70 -6.84 -12.62 -7.87
C LEU A 70 -8.14 -12.23 -7.16
N MET A 71 -8.28 -10.98 -6.71
CA MET A 71 -9.51 -10.48 -6.09
C MET A 71 -10.72 -10.52 -7.03
N PHE A 72 -10.53 -10.43 -8.34
CA PHE A 72 -11.63 -10.52 -9.32
C PHE A 72 -11.83 -11.93 -9.88
N ALA A 73 -10.74 -12.67 -10.14
CA ALA A 73 -10.81 -14.00 -10.75
C ALA A 73 -11.30 -15.07 -9.77
N LEU A 74 -10.87 -15.02 -8.50
CA LEU A 74 -11.26 -16.02 -7.50
C LEU A 74 -12.77 -15.99 -7.24
N PRO A 75 -13.43 -14.83 -7.05
CA PRO A 75 -14.88 -14.79 -6.84
C PRO A 75 -15.67 -15.15 -8.09
N LEU A 76 -15.19 -14.83 -9.30
CA LEU A 76 -15.83 -15.25 -10.55
C LEU A 76 -15.79 -16.77 -10.70
N PHE A 77 -14.64 -17.39 -10.40
CA PHE A 77 -14.50 -18.84 -10.37
C PHE A 77 -15.41 -19.47 -9.32
N PHE A 78 -15.43 -18.92 -8.11
CA PHE A 78 -16.27 -19.40 -7.02
C PHE A 78 -17.76 -19.28 -7.35
N ASN A 79 -18.19 -18.15 -7.93
CA ASN A 79 -19.56 -17.96 -8.42
C ASN A 79 -19.95 -18.99 -9.47
N ARG A 80 -19.06 -19.28 -10.43
CA ARG A 80 -19.34 -20.30 -11.45
C ARG A 80 -19.50 -21.68 -10.82
N TRP A 81 -18.63 -22.03 -9.87
CA TRP A 81 -18.67 -23.30 -9.17
C TRP A 81 -19.93 -23.43 -8.29
N LEU A 82 -20.29 -22.37 -7.54
CA LEU A 82 -21.49 -22.31 -6.72
C LEU A 82 -22.77 -22.32 -7.55
N ALA A 83 -22.83 -21.56 -8.66
CA ALA A 83 -23.94 -21.61 -9.59
C ALA A 83 -24.12 -23.02 -10.15
N GLY A 84 -23.03 -23.70 -10.53
CA GLY A 84 -23.07 -25.09 -10.98
C GLY A 84 -23.52 -26.08 -9.89
N ALA A 85 -23.14 -25.85 -8.63
CA ALA A 85 -23.56 -26.67 -7.50
C ALA A 85 -25.05 -26.44 -7.14
N VAL A 86 -25.51 -25.18 -7.14
CA VAL A 86 -26.90 -24.81 -6.88
C VAL A 86 -27.82 -25.33 -7.98
N LEU A 87 -27.43 -25.22 -9.26
CA LEU A 87 -28.21 -25.76 -10.38
C LEU A 87 -28.39 -27.28 -10.34
N ARG A 88 -27.55 -28.03 -9.61
CA ARG A 88 -27.74 -29.48 -9.39
C ARG A 88 -28.78 -29.79 -8.31
N VAL A 89 -29.10 -28.83 -7.46
CA VAL A 89 -30.06 -28.96 -6.34
C VAL A 89 -31.38 -28.26 -6.67
N VAL A 90 -31.35 -27.30 -7.61
CA VAL A 90 -32.52 -26.54 -8.06
C VAL A 90 -33.31 -27.34 -9.10
N PRO A 91 -34.65 -27.46 -8.97
CA PRO A 91 -35.50 -28.15 -9.94
C PRO A 91 -35.45 -27.49 -11.32
N GLU A 92 -35.67 -28.25 -12.39
CA GLU A 92 -35.52 -27.83 -13.81
C GLU A 92 -36.29 -26.54 -14.21
N ASN A 93 -37.28 -26.12 -13.43
CA ASN A 93 -37.99 -24.84 -13.57
C ASN A 93 -37.97 -24.03 -12.27
N PRO A 94 -36.86 -23.36 -11.93
CA PRO A 94 -36.87 -22.44 -10.82
C PRO A 94 -37.69 -21.20 -11.18
N PRO A 95 -38.50 -20.67 -10.25
CA PRO A 95 -39.11 -19.37 -10.47
C PRO A 95 -38.03 -18.28 -10.58
N VAL A 96 -38.29 -17.24 -11.38
CA VAL A 96 -37.30 -16.21 -11.76
C VAL A 96 -36.60 -15.55 -10.56
N TRP A 97 -37.28 -15.47 -9.41
CA TRP A 97 -36.73 -14.88 -8.19
C TRP A 97 -35.67 -15.75 -7.50
N THR A 98 -35.61 -17.06 -7.76
CA THR A 98 -34.64 -17.95 -7.09
C THR A 98 -33.20 -17.62 -7.47
N GLU A 99 -32.93 -17.26 -8.73
CA GLU A 99 -31.61 -16.85 -9.20
C GLU A 99 -31.17 -15.52 -8.59
N THR A 100 -32.10 -14.56 -8.51
CA THR A 100 -31.84 -13.25 -7.89
C THR A 100 -31.58 -13.39 -6.39
N THR A 101 -32.30 -14.30 -5.72
CA THR A 101 -32.16 -14.56 -4.29
C THR A 101 -30.82 -15.24 -3.99
N ALA A 102 -30.43 -16.26 -4.76
CA ALA A 102 -29.12 -16.91 -4.63
C ALA A 102 -27.97 -15.91 -4.84
N PHE A 103 -28.10 -15.01 -5.81
CA PHE A 103 -27.12 -13.95 -6.04
C PHE A 103 -27.01 -12.99 -4.84
N LEU A 104 -28.13 -12.50 -4.32
CA LEU A 104 -28.12 -11.53 -3.22
C LEU A 104 -27.65 -12.12 -1.89
N PHE A 105 -27.96 -13.38 -1.59
CA PHE A 105 -27.66 -13.98 -0.29
C PHE A 105 -26.33 -14.75 -0.25
N VAL A 106 -25.78 -15.18 -1.39
CA VAL A 106 -24.51 -15.93 -1.41
C VAL A 106 -23.39 -15.07 -1.99
N VAL A 107 -23.63 -14.39 -3.11
CA VAL A 107 -22.57 -13.68 -3.82
C VAL A 107 -22.24 -12.36 -3.14
N MET A 108 -23.27 -11.58 -2.80
CA MET A 108 -23.11 -10.24 -2.22
C MET A 108 -22.35 -10.26 -0.87
N PRO A 109 -22.66 -11.14 0.09
CA PRO A 109 -21.94 -11.20 1.37
C PRO A 109 -20.49 -11.65 1.21
N VAL A 110 -20.21 -12.54 0.24
CA VAL A 110 -18.84 -12.97 -0.07
C VAL A 110 -18.02 -11.78 -0.60
N TRP A 111 -18.57 -10.98 -1.51
CA TRP A 111 -17.90 -9.77 -1.99
C TRP A 111 -17.69 -8.74 -0.89
N VAL A 112 -18.68 -8.53 -0.02
CA VAL A 112 -18.55 -7.64 1.15
C VAL A 112 -17.44 -8.14 2.08
N ALA A 113 -17.39 -9.45 2.38
CA ALA A 113 -16.36 -10.05 3.21
C ALA A 113 -14.96 -9.92 2.60
N ILE A 114 -14.83 -10.10 1.28
CA ILE A 114 -13.56 -9.92 0.56
C ILE A 114 -13.11 -8.46 0.58
N LEU A 115 -14.01 -7.50 0.34
CA LEU A 115 -13.71 -6.07 0.45
C LEU A 115 -13.27 -5.69 1.87
N GLN A 116 -13.93 -6.22 2.89
CA GLN A 116 -13.54 -5.99 4.28
C GLN A 116 -12.21 -6.64 4.64
N ALA A 117 -11.94 -7.86 4.17
CA ALA A 117 -10.67 -8.54 4.36
C ALA A 117 -9.52 -7.80 3.66
N ALA A 118 -9.74 -7.31 2.44
CA ALA A 118 -8.77 -6.50 1.72
C ALA A 118 -8.51 -5.16 2.41
N ARG A 119 -9.56 -4.49 2.90
CA ARG A 119 -9.43 -3.25 3.68
C ARG A 119 -8.65 -3.49 4.98
N ARG A 120 -9.00 -4.55 5.71
CA ARG A 120 -8.31 -4.94 6.96
C ARG A 120 -6.86 -5.34 6.71
N TRP A 121 -6.58 -6.03 5.62
CA TRP A 121 -5.21 -6.34 5.20
C TRP A 121 -4.43 -5.09 4.82
N GLY A 122 -5.04 -4.14 4.12
CA GLY A 122 -4.42 -2.85 3.79
C GLY A 122 -4.07 -2.02 5.03
N MET A 123 -4.95 -2.02 6.04
CA MET A 123 -4.72 -1.30 7.31
C MET A 123 -3.72 -2.01 8.23
N ASN A 124 -3.67 -3.35 8.20
CA ASN A 124 -2.82 -4.16 9.07
C ASN A 124 -1.55 -4.68 8.39
N ALA A 125 -1.31 -4.34 7.13
CA ALA A 125 -0.06 -4.66 6.47
C ALA A 125 1.06 -3.98 7.25
N ALA A 126 1.94 -4.79 7.86
CA ALA A 126 3.09 -4.29 8.59
C ALA A 126 3.83 -3.26 7.71
N PRO A 127 4.25 -2.11 8.27
CA PRO A 127 5.02 -1.13 7.54
C PRO A 127 6.22 -1.84 6.93
N ALA A 128 6.33 -1.79 5.60
CA ALA A 128 7.49 -2.36 4.94
C ALA A 128 8.65 -1.38 5.16
N GLU A 129 9.71 -1.81 5.84
CA GLU A 129 10.91 -0.99 5.95
C GLU A 129 11.64 -1.01 4.61
N ARG A 130 11.83 0.17 4.00
CA ARG A 130 12.67 0.33 2.82
C ARG A 130 13.95 1.05 3.21
N ARG A 131 15.09 0.49 2.81
CA ARG A 131 16.39 1.17 2.97
C ARG A 131 16.56 2.16 1.84
N VAL A 132 16.86 3.40 2.22
CA VAL A 132 17.05 4.52 1.29
C VAL A 132 18.34 5.23 1.62
N ARG A 133 19.14 5.57 0.61
CA ARG A 133 20.39 6.31 0.81
C ARG A 133 20.14 7.81 0.96
N VAL A 134 20.96 8.49 1.77
CA VAL A 134 20.93 9.96 1.91
C VAL A 134 21.04 10.66 0.56
N SER A 135 21.94 10.18 -0.32
CA SER A 135 22.10 10.71 -1.68
C SER A 135 20.81 10.65 -2.52
N GLN A 136 20.00 9.61 -2.35
CA GLN A 136 18.71 9.49 -3.05
C GLN A 136 17.67 10.48 -2.52
N LEU A 137 17.63 10.70 -1.19
CA LEU A 137 16.78 11.71 -0.56
C LEU A 137 17.17 13.12 -1.01
N VAL A 138 18.45 13.45 -1.02
CA VAL A 138 18.96 14.73 -1.53
C VAL A 138 18.61 14.90 -3.00
N GLY A 139 18.76 13.84 -3.80
CA GLY A 139 18.35 13.83 -5.20
C GLY A 139 16.85 14.10 -5.38
N ALA A 140 16.00 13.50 -4.55
CA ALA A 140 14.56 13.70 -4.59
C ALA A 140 14.16 15.13 -4.20
N VAL A 141 14.76 15.68 -3.15
CA VAL A 141 14.53 17.08 -2.73
C VAL A 141 14.93 18.06 -3.83
N ARG A 142 16.07 17.84 -4.49
CA ARG A 142 16.50 18.67 -5.63
C ARG A 142 15.55 18.61 -6.82
N ARG A 143 14.88 17.46 -7.04
CA ARG A 143 13.87 17.29 -8.08
C ARG A 143 12.49 17.79 -7.66
N GLY A 144 12.27 18.05 -6.37
CA GLY A 144 10.96 18.32 -5.78
C GLY A 144 10.05 17.08 -5.67
N ALA A 145 10.53 15.90 -6.08
CA ALA A 145 9.76 14.66 -6.08
C ALA A 145 10.69 13.44 -6.02
N TRP A 146 10.19 12.36 -5.42
CA TRP A 146 10.88 11.07 -5.31
C TRP A 146 11.06 10.36 -6.67
#